data_AF-A0A1D3K5V0-F1
#
_entry.id   AF-A0A1D3K5V0-F1
#
_cell.length_a   1.000
_cell.length_b   1.000
_cell.length_c   1.000
_cell.angle_alpha   90.00
_cell.angle_beta   90.00
_cell.angle_gamma   90.00
#
_symmetry.space_group_name_H-M   'P 1'
#
loop_
_entity.id
_entity.type
_entity.pdbx_description
1 polymer ?
#
loop_
_entity_poly.entity_id
_entity_poly.type
_entity_poly.pdbx_seq_one_letter_code
_entity_poly.pdbx_strand_id
1 'polypeptide(L)'
;MNGLKSTTMLWKRMNYSAQQGRVKNTPGISQLKSSLDHSLRTVMKKELEFNQDLAHRNFIIRNNKMIRLDSLTLEDRQSLVNEILSSVQSDVGTHEGLSKLKDDRSKYAYKLKKLLSKADEPESLKTLINGLLDAQSSTLSTSLVDQVDSMNVKRVNDKKKAIGTYIKLHNEIVAAGNNSLHKSKTVLQECFFKFPARNNVNEVKPVDYLRIIYDFHTKYLSDYEIKTCVFHGDEVLSQEQINNAVHPHIFISGKNTKSGQYDLVQAQLNLVNRYLKSKGEPVIQNNSFTASQKIGETYQCLVYEYVNKRLKEFGYSIEASIHEKTKEHKEKLKTIAKDANKAKIMRGFNLLSMSENELKKAEQEKNDLTDQQRSIKNKILFIDKLRLRLVKKNNQLAEQANQIKAVFSDTKAAVDILTDQKRLLEEQNNSLLENIESNERALGERVRSVEKAIALLAYTAREQQDMKRVFAEFKESNFNMLKSLSPSERVYYMYNIRERLAREGVDVSGEKILNRTDSLKLSVSDAYHSLKKFVSKRKPVVKETKPKN
;
A
#
# COMPACT_ATOMS: atom_id res chain seq x y z
N MET A 1 8.29 -1.05 19.43
CA MET A 1 9.40 -0.16 19.80
C MET A 1 10.34 -0.07 18.61
N ASN A 2 10.38 1.06 17.89
CA ASN A 2 11.28 1.20 16.74
C ASN A 2 12.70 1.41 17.26
N GLY A 3 13.59 0.45 16.99
CA GLY A 3 15.00 0.52 17.38
C GLY A 3 15.72 1.71 16.76
N LEU A 4 16.79 2.16 17.42
CA LEU A 4 17.66 3.24 16.93
C LEU A 4 18.29 2.82 15.59
N LYS A 5 18.03 3.58 14.53
CA LYS A 5 18.57 3.32 13.18
C LYS A 5 19.89 4.07 13.01
N SER A 6 21.01 3.33 12.98
CA SER A 6 22.30 3.91 12.59
C SER A 6 22.34 4.14 11.07
N THR A 7 22.74 5.34 10.64
CA THR A 7 22.75 5.75 9.24
C THR A 7 23.97 6.61 8.91
N THR A 8 24.51 6.45 7.71
CA THR A 8 25.69 7.23 7.32
C THR A 8 25.32 8.68 7.01
N MET A 9 26.12 9.63 7.48
CA MET A 9 25.96 11.04 7.13
C MET A 9 27.20 11.53 6.38
N LEU A 10 27.02 12.50 5.50
CA LEU A 10 28.11 13.27 4.89
C LEU A 10 28.16 14.65 5.53
N TRP A 11 29.36 15.08 5.96
CA TRP A 11 29.66 16.46 6.30
C TRP A 11 30.72 16.99 5.35
N LYS A 12 30.54 18.21 4.84
CA LYS A 12 31.54 18.91 4.04
C LYS A 12 31.67 20.35 4.49
N ARG A 13 32.90 20.85 4.36
CA ARG A 13 33.25 22.26 4.53
C ARG A 13 34.11 22.72 3.35
N MET A 14 33.92 23.94 2.90
CA MET A 14 34.68 24.56 1.83
C MET A 14 35.12 25.96 2.27
N ASN A 15 36.43 26.22 2.17
CA ASN A 15 37.03 27.50 2.54
C ASN A 15 37.29 28.33 1.29
N TYR A 16 36.66 29.48 1.17
CA TYR A 16 36.91 30.45 0.10
C TYR A 16 38.00 31.43 0.53
N SER A 17 39.03 31.60 -0.30
CA SER A 17 40.12 32.54 -0.04
C SER A 17 39.82 33.95 -0.56
N ALA A 18 40.64 34.90 -0.11
CA ALA A 18 40.58 36.30 -0.55
C ALA A 18 41.05 36.51 -2.02
N GLN A 19 41.45 35.45 -2.72
CA GLN A 19 41.87 35.52 -4.11
C GLN A 19 40.65 35.55 -5.04
N GLN A 20 40.77 36.22 -6.19
CA GLN A 20 39.69 36.26 -7.18
C GLN A 20 39.36 34.85 -7.73
N GLY A 21 40.38 34.10 -8.14
CA GLY A 21 40.23 32.74 -8.69
C GLY A 21 40.71 31.63 -7.76
N ARG A 22 40.62 30.39 -8.25
CA ARG A 22 41.13 29.20 -7.56
C ARG A 22 42.66 29.17 -7.63
N VAL A 23 43.32 28.91 -6.50
CA VAL A 23 44.78 28.74 -6.43
C VAL A 23 45.12 27.52 -5.59
N LYS A 24 45.98 26.62 -6.10
CA LYS A 24 46.41 25.39 -5.39
C LYS A 24 45.23 24.60 -4.78
N ASN A 25 44.16 24.43 -5.55
CA ASN A 25 42.89 23.77 -5.16
C ASN A 25 42.04 24.49 -4.11
N THR A 26 42.46 25.66 -3.60
CA THR A 26 41.63 26.50 -2.73
C THR A 26 40.73 27.40 -3.60
N PRO A 27 39.41 27.33 -3.46
CA PRO A 27 38.49 28.19 -4.21
C PRO A 27 38.60 29.66 -3.76
N GLY A 28 38.45 30.59 -4.71
CA GLY A 28 38.45 32.03 -4.47
C GLY A 28 37.06 32.65 -4.54
N ILE A 29 37.00 33.97 -4.68
CA ILE A 29 35.78 34.78 -4.71
C ILE A 29 34.86 34.41 -5.88
N SER A 30 35.42 34.07 -7.06
CA SER A 30 34.60 33.64 -8.20
C SER A 30 33.87 32.31 -7.93
N GLN A 31 34.49 31.39 -7.20
CA GLN A 31 33.83 30.14 -6.80
C GLN A 31 32.84 30.38 -5.68
N LEU A 32 33.13 31.30 -4.75
CA LEU A 32 32.17 31.72 -3.73
C LEU A 32 30.90 32.27 -4.37
N LYS A 33 31.03 33.18 -5.35
CA LYS A 33 29.88 33.71 -6.11
C LYS A 33 29.06 32.57 -6.72
N SER A 34 29.72 31.63 -7.42
CA SER A 34 28.99 30.49 -8.00
C SER A 34 28.28 29.63 -6.96
N SER A 35 28.81 29.49 -5.74
CA SER A 35 28.17 28.72 -4.68
C SER A 35 26.99 29.47 -4.04
N LEU A 36 27.13 30.78 -3.84
CA LEU A 36 26.04 31.64 -3.39
C LEU A 36 24.90 31.68 -4.42
N ASP A 37 25.24 31.82 -5.70
CA ASP A 37 24.27 31.83 -6.79
C ASP A 37 23.49 30.51 -6.88
N HIS A 38 24.20 29.38 -6.70
CA HIS A 38 23.58 28.06 -6.57
C HIS A 38 22.66 28.03 -5.37
N SER A 39 23.19 28.39 -4.19
CA SER A 39 22.48 28.23 -2.92
C SER A 39 21.23 29.09 -2.81
N LEU A 40 21.26 30.30 -3.35
CA LEU A 40 20.15 31.25 -3.35
C LEU A 40 19.29 31.17 -4.62
N ARG A 41 19.60 30.24 -5.53
CA ARG A 41 18.87 30.02 -6.78
C ARG A 41 18.75 31.31 -7.62
N THR A 42 19.83 32.09 -7.70
CA THR A 42 19.87 33.33 -8.52
C THR A 42 20.25 33.05 -9.97
N VAL A 43 21.02 31.97 -10.20
CA VAL A 43 21.36 31.49 -11.53
C VAL A 43 20.79 30.09 -11.71
N MET A 44 19.75 29.99 -12.53
CA MET A 44 19.28 28.69 -12.99
C MET A 44 20.10 28.27 -14.20
N LYS A 45 21.07 27.38 -13.97
CA LYS A 45 21.73 26.70 -15.08
C LYS A 45 20.68 25.87 -15.82
N LYS A 46 20.74 25.83 -17.15
CA LYS A 46 19.88 24.97 -18.00
C LYS A 46 20.12 23.46 -17.77
N GLU A 47 21.04 23.11 -16.87
CA GLU A 47 21.37 21.74 -16.51
C GLU A 47 20.34 21.21 -15.50
N LEU A 48 19.95 19.94 -15.63
CA LEU A 48 19.00 19.19 -14.78
C LEU A 48 19.48 19.07 -13.32
N GLU A 49 19.67 20.19 -12.62
CA GLU A 49 20.20 20.23 -11.26
C GLU A 49 19.10 20.36 -10.20
N PHE A 50 17.95 20.94 -10.57
CA PHE A 50 16.87 21.30 -9.65
C PHE A 50 15.51 20.88 -10.20
N ASN A 51 14.66 20.36 -9.32
CA ASN A 51 13.26 20.14 -9.63
C ASN A 51 12.46 21.41 -9.30
N GLN A 52 12.04 22.14 -10.35
CA GLN A 52 11.34 23.43 -10.20
C GLN A 52 10.00 23.29 -9.48
N ASP A 53 9.31 22.16 -9.64
CA ASP A 53 8.03 21.88 -8.96
C ASP A 53 8.22 21.83 -7.43
N LEU A 54 9.46 21.61 -6.97
CA LEU A 54 9.83 21.50 -5.56
C LEU A 54 10.48 22.77 -5.00
N ALA A 55 10.52 23.88 -5.75
CA ALA A 55 11.15 25.13 -5.31
C ALA A 55 10.57 25.65 -3.98
N HIS A 56 9.28 25.41 -3.72
CA HIS A 56 8.56 25.75 -2.50
C HIS A 56 9.05 25.04 -1.22
N ARG A 57 9.97 24.07 -1.38
CA ARG A 57 10.59 23.28 -0.30
C ARG A 57 11.98 23.79 0.07
N ASN A 58 12.46 24.82 -0.60
CA ASN A 58 13.67 25.53 -0.22
C ASN A 58 13.34 26.57 0.85
N PHE A 59 14.21 26.68 1.85
CA PHE A 59 14.02 27.61 2.97
C PHE A 59 15.29 28.38 3.26
N ILE A 60 15.17 29.56 3.85
CA ILE A 60 16.29 30.39 4.29
C ILE A 60 16.02 30.90 5.69
N ILE A 61 17.08 30.97 6.51
CA ILE A 61 17.04 31.69 7.78
C ILE A 61 17.31 33.17 7.51
N ARG A 62 16.33 34.03 7.83
CA ARG A 62 16.46 35.49 7.78
C ARG A 62 15.85 36.07 9.05
N ASN A 63 16.56 36.97 9.73
CA ASN A 63 16.12 37.57 11.00
C ASN A 63 15.70 36.53 12.06
N ASN A 64 16.51 35.47 12.21
CA ASN A 64 16.23 34.31 13.09
C ASN A 64 14.90 33.58 12.80
N LYS A 65 14.29 33.78 11.64
CA LYS A 65 13.08 33.09 11.19
C LYS A 65 13.35 32.28 9.94
N MET A 66 12.74 31.11 9.87
CA MET A 66 12.72 30.28 8.67
C MET A 66 11.61 30.77 7.76
N ILE A 67 11.97 31.20 6.56
CA ILE A 67 11.03 31.59 5.51
C ILE A 67 11.29 30.77 4.25
N ARG A 68 10.30 30.63 3.37
CA ARG A 68 10.51 29.97 2.09
C ARG A 68 11.40 30.79 1.19
N LEU A 69 12.31 30.16 0.45
CA LEU A 69 13.21 30.87 -0.46
C LEU A 69 12.45 31.48 -1.65
N ASP A 70 11.40 30.81 -2.13
CA ASP A 70 10.55 31.29 -3.23
C ASP A 70 9.67 32.49 -2.86
N SER A 71 9.51 32.78 -1.56
CA SER A 71 8.85 34.01 -1.08
C SER A 71 9.68 35.28 -1.28
N LEU A 72 10.99 35.13 -1.55
CA LEU A 72 11.88 36.24 -1.91
C LEU A 72 11.91 36.41 -3.43
N THR A 73 11.89 37.64 -3.93
CA THR A 73 12.06 37.87 -5.37
C THR A 73 13.46 37.49 -5.83
N LEU A 74 13.66 37.38 -7.16
CA LEU A 74 15.00 37.14 -7.69
C LEU A 74 15.95 38.29 -7.35
N GLU A 75 15.44 39.53 -7.37
CA GLU A 75 16.17 40.74 -6.99
C GLU A 75 16.60 40.70 -5.52
N ASP A 76 15.73 40.29 -4.60
CA ASP A 76 16.04 40.15 -3.18
C ASP A 76 17.17 39.13 -2.96
N ARG A 77 17.08 37.99 -3.64
CA ARG A 77 18.09 36.92 -3.57
C ARG A 77 19.42 37.39 -4.15
N GLN A 78 19.41 38.11 -5.27
CA GLN A 78 20.61 38.67 -5.89
C GLN A 78 21.22 39.78 -5.03
N SER A 79 20.40 40.60 -4.37
CA SER A 79 20.85 41.60 -3.41
C SER A 79 21.61 40.95 -2.27
N LEU A 80 21.13 39.83 -1.73
CA LEU A 80 21.82 39.09 -0.68
C LEU A 80 23.17 38.54 -1.15
N VAL A 81 23.24 37.98 -2.37
CA VAL A 81 24.53 37.57 -2.97
C VAL A 81 25.49 38.76 -3.05
N ASN A 82 25.01 39.89 -3.57
CA ASN A 82 25.82 41.08 -3.77
C ASN A 82 26.30 41.68 -2.45
N GLU A 83 25.45 41.70 -1.41
CA GLU A 83 25.80 42.18 -0.07
C GLU A 83 26.96 41.37 0.52
N ILE A 84 26.85 40.03 0.48
CA ILE A 84 27.88 39.13 0.99
C ILE A 84 29.19 39.32 0.23
N LEU A 85 29.13 39.37 -1.11
CA LEU A 85 30.32 39.54 -1.95
C LEU A 85 30.96 40.92 -1.79
N SER A 86 30.17 41.99 -1.72
CA SER A 86 30.65 43.36 -1.59
C SER A 86 31.37 43.56 -0.25
N SER A 87 30.84 42.97 0.83
CA SER A 87 31.50 42.98 2.15
C SER A 87 32.89 42.34 2.07
N VAL A 88 33.02 41.17 1.43
CA VAL A 88 34.31 40.49 1.23
C VAL A 88 35.24 41.31 0.33
N GLN A 89 34.74 41.83 -0.79
CA GLN A 89 35.53 42.59 -1.75
C GLN A 89 36.04 43.92 -1.16
N SER A 90 35.24 44.59 -0.33
CA SER A 90 35.64 45.80 0.38
C SER A 90 36.83 45.54 1.32
N ASP A 91 36.78 44.43 2.07
CA ASP A 91 37.88 44.04 2.95
C ASP A 91 39.16 43.67 2.14
N VAL A 92 38.99 43.01 0.99
CA VAL A 92 40.11 42.70 0.07
C VAL A 92 40.75 43.97 -0.49
N GLY A 93 39.94 44.89 -1.01
CA GLY A 93 40.43 46.16 -1.57
C GLY A 93 41.15 47.01 -0.54
N THR A 94 40.63 47.06 0.69
CA THR A 94 41.29 47.74 1.83
C THR A 94 42.67 47.14 2.10
N HIS A 95 42.80 45.80 2.10
CA HIS A 95 44.08 45.14 2.29
C HIS A 95 45.06 45.37 1.13
N GLU A 96 44.61 45.35 -0.13
CA GLU A 96 45.47 45.63 -1.28
C GLU A 96 46.02 47.07 -1.23
N GLY A 97 45.20 48.03 -0.84
CA GLY A 97 45.63 49.39 -0.53
C GLY A 97 46.71 49.41 0.55
N LEU A 98 46.47 48.73 1.67
CA LEU A 98 47.43 48.67 2.79
C LEU A 98 48.75 47.99 2.40
N SER A 99 48.71 46.93 1.59
CA SER A 99 49.92 46.25 1.09
C SER A 99 50.75 47.20 0.23
N LYS A 100 50.10 47.96 -0.67
CA LYS A 100 50.77 48.95 -1.49
C LYS A 100 51.42 50.05 -0.64
N LEU A 101 50.72 50.54 0.39
CA LEU A 101 51.27 51.49 1.36
C LEU A 101 52.50 50.91 2.07
N LYS A 102 52.46 49.65 2.51
CA LYS A 102 53.59 48.96 3.17
C LYS A 102 54.80 48.80 2.24
N ASP A 103 54.57 48.46 0.97
CA ASP A 103 55.62 48.34 -0.05
C ASP A 103 56.25 49.70 -0.33
N ASP A 104 55.44 50.74 -0.52
CA ASP A 104 55.92 52.10 -0.74
C ASP A 104 56.66 52.63 0.48
N ARG A 105 56.14 52.41 1.70
CA ARG A 105 56.86 52.75 2.95
C ARG A 105 58.21 52.06 2.99
N SER A 106 58.29 50.78 2.63
CA SER A 106 59.55 50.03 2.62
C SER A 106 60.57 50.58 1.61
N LYS A 107 60.11 51.03 0.43
CA LYS A 107 60.98 51.73 -0.54
C LYS A 107 61.54 53.02 0.04
N TYR A 108 60.73 53.81 0.74
CA TYR A 108 61.21 55.04 1.39
C TYR A 108 62.08 54.75 2.61
N ALA A 109 61.78 53.71 3.40
CA ALA A 109 62.65 53.24 4.48
C ALA A 109 64.03 52.86 3.95
N TYR A 110 64.11 52.18 2.81
CA TYR A 110 65.37 51.87 2.14
C TYR A 110 66.13 53.13 1.71
N LYS A 111 65.43 54.12 1.14
CA LYS A 111 66.04 55.43 0.80
C LYS A 111 66.64 56.11 2.04
N LEU A 112 65.91 56.10 3.16
CA LEU A 112 66.38 56.67 4.43
C LEU A 112 67.58 55.89 4.99
N LYS A 113 67.54 54.55 4.98
CA LYS A 113 68.68 53.71 5.37
C LYS A 113 69.93 53.96 4.52
N LYS A 114 69.76 54.24 3.22
CA LYS A 114 70.87 54.61 2.33
C LYS A 114 71.49 55.96 2.70
N LEU A 115 70.74 56.87 3.33
CA LEU A 115 71.29 58.12 3.88
C LEU A 115 72.10 57.86 5.16
N LEU A 116 71.72 56.88 5.98
CA LEU A 116 72.49 56.51 7.17
C LEU A 116 73.88 55.96 6.83
N SER A 117 74.02 55.27 5.69
CA SER A 117 75.30 54.70 5.23
C SER A 117 76.27 55.71 4.61
N LYS A 118 75.87 56.97 4.46
CA LYS A 118 76.70 58.01 3.86
C LYS A 118 77.52 58.74 4.92
N ALA A 119 78.83 58.80 4.72
CA ALA A 119 79.77 59.45 5.65
C ALA A 119 79.65 60.99 5.64
N ASP A 120 79.19 61.59 4.54
CA ASP A 120 79.05 63.03 4.35
C ASP A 120 77.75 63.63 4.90
N GLU A 121 76.88 62.80 5.49
CA GLU A 121 75.62 63.25 6.08
C GLU A 121 75.79 63.64 7.56
N PRO A 122 75.24 64.78 8.00
CA PRO A 122 75.30 65.26 9.38
C PRO A 122 74.71 64.26 10.37
N GLU A 123 75.31 64.16 11.56
CA GLU A 123 74.87 63.21 12.57
C GLU A 123 73.44 63.50 13.06
N SER A 124 73.05 64.78 13.13
CA SER A 124 71.68 65.21 13.44
C SER A 124 70.63 64.64 12.48
N LEU A 125 70.96 64.52 11.18
CA LEU A 125 70.08 63.90 10.20
C LEU A 125 69.97 62.39 10.44
N LYS A 126 71.09 61.73 10.76
CA LYS A 126 71.09 60.28 11.04
C LYS A 126 70.28 59.96 12.29
N THR A 127 70.39 60.76 13.35
CA THR A 127 69.57 60.63 14.57
C THR A 127 68.08 60.76 14.27
N LEU A 128 67.68 61.79 13.49
CA LEU A 128 66.29 61.95 13.07
C LEU A 128 65.78 60.73 12.30
N ILE A 129 66.56 60.23 11.34
CA ILE A 129 66.18 59.07 10.52
C ILE A 129 66.03 57.81 11.38
N ASN A 130 66.94 57.54 12.31
CA ASN A 130 66.82 56.40 13.22
C ASN A 130 65.55 56.49 14.06
N GLY A 131 65.26 57.65 14.65
CA GLY A 131 64.01 57.86 15.42
C GLY A 131 62.73 57.63 14.60
N LEU A 132 62.75 57.98 13.31
CA LEU A 132 61.63 57.71 12.40
C LEU A 132 61.47 56.22 12.09
N LEU A 133 62.58 55.51 11.85
CA LEU A 133 62.58 54.09 11.48
C LEU A 133 62.26 53.16 12.66
N ASP A 134 62.58 53.58 13.89
CA ASP A 134 62.33 52.82 15.12
C ASP A 134 60.88 52.94 15.62
N ALA A 135 60.12 53.92 15.13
CA ALA A 135 58.71 54.08 15.45
C ALA A 135 57.88 52.93 14.84
N GLN A 136 57.44 51.98 15.67
CA GLN A 136 56.71 50.80 15.20
C GLN A 136 55.20 51.02 15.07
N SER A 137 54.58 51.67 16.05
CA SER A 137 53.12 51.68 16.22
C SER A 137 52.52 53.06 16.50
N SER A 138 53.36 54.07 16.72
CA SER A 138 52.94 55.44 17.02
C SER A 138 52.88 56.29 15.76
N THR A 139 51.91 57.20 15.70
CA THR A 139 51.84 58.25 14.69
C THR A 139 53.04 59.18 14.82
N LEU A 140 53.67 59.50 13.70
CA LEU A 140 54.80 60.42 13.60
C LEU A 140 54.29 61.83 13.30
N SER A 141 54.85 62.86 13.96
CA SER A 141 54.50 64.24 13.65
C SER A 141 55.03 64.65 12.27
N THR A 142 54.20 65.35 11.48
CA THR A 142 54.61 65.89 10.17
C THR A 142 55.63 67.01 10.30
N SER A 143 55.67 67.73 11.44
CA SER A 143 56.64 68.80 11.71
C SER A 143 58.09 68.31 11.84
N LEU A 144 58.32 66.99 11.97
CA LEU A 144 59.66 66.40 11.98
C LEU A 144 60.42 66.67 10.66
N VAL A 145 59.70 66.92 9.56
CA VAL A 145 60.28 67.28 8.26
C VAL A 145 61.00 68.62 8.31
N ASP A 146 60.52 69.56 9.12
CA ASP A 146 61.03 70.94 9.17
C ASP A 146 62.38 71.02 9.90
N GLN A 147 62.69 70.04 10.75
CA GLN A 147 63.99 69.95 11.42
C GLN A 147 65.16 69.84 10.42
N VAL A 148 64.91 69.34 9.21
CA VAL A 148 65.92 69.19 8.16
C VAL A 148 66.48 70.55 7.70
N ASP A 149 65.69 71.63 7.79
CA ASP A 149 66.12 72.97 7.34
C ASP A 149 67.30 73.49 8.18
N SER A 150 67.34 73.14 9.47
CA SER A 150 68.42 73.52 10.39
C SER A 150 69.67 72.65 10.33
N MET A 151 69.69 71.57 9.53
CA MET A 151 70.75 70.54 9.59
C MET A 151 71.90 70.73 8.58
N ASN A 152 71.93 71.83 7.83
CA ASN A 152 72.96 72.14 6.82
C ASN A 152 73.27 70.96 5.86
N VAL A 153 72.23 70.37 5.29
CA VAL A 153 72.31 69.19 4.41
C VAL A 153 72.29 69.55 2.93
N LYS A 154 73.08 68.85 2.10
CA LYS A 154 72.96 68.96 0.63
C LYS A 154 71.63 68.36 0.15
N ARG A 155 71.02 68.97 -0.88
CA ARG A 155 69.73 68.54 -1.47
C ARG A 155 68.60 68.44 -0.43
N VAL A 156 68.44 69.51 0.37
CA VAL A 156 67.42 69.63 1.44
C VAL A 156 66.05 69.15 0.98
N ASN A 157 65.57 69.65 -0.17
CA ASN A 157 64.23 69.36 -0.68
C ASN A 157 64.00 67.87 -0.97
N ASP A 158 65.00 67.16 -1.51
CA ASP A 158 64.90 65.72 -1.77
C ASP A 158 64.77 64.93 -0.47
N LYS A 159 65.52 65.33 0.56
CA LYS A 159 65.51 64.71 1.89
C LYS A 159 64.20 64.98 2.61
N LYS A 160 63.72 66.23 2.62
CA LYS A 160 62.40 66.60 3.15
C LYS A 160 61.28 65.82 2.47
N LYS A 161 61.32 65.68 1.14
CA LYS A 161 60.35 64.89 0.39
C LYS A 161 60.38 63.42 0.79
N ALA A 162 61.57 62.83 0.93
CA ALA A 162 61.70 61.42 1.34
C ALA A 162 61.19 61.18 2.76
N ILE A 163 61.56 62.03 3.72
CA ILE A 163 61.12 61.96 5.12
C ILE A 163 59.62 62.22 5.23
N GLY A 164 59.10 63.27 4.60
CA GLY A 164 57.68 63.61 4.61
C GLY A 164 56.81 62.52 3.97
N THR A 165 57.28 61.91 2.88
CA THR A 165 56.58 60.78 2.27
C THR A 165 56.60 59.55 3.18
N TYR A 166 57.71 59.26 3.86
CA TYR A 166 57.79 58.18 4.84
C TYR A 166 56.81 58.39 6.01
N ILE A 167 56.80 59.59 6.61
CA ILE A 167 55.89 59.94 7.72
C ILE A 167 54.44 59.79 7.30
N LYS A 168 54.07 60.33 6.13
CA LYS A 168 52.72 60.20 5.57
C LYS A 168 52.32 58.73 5.43
N LEU A 169 53.14 57.91 4.77
CA LEU A 169 52.86 56.49 4.55
C LEU A 169 52.80 55.71 5.87
N HIS A 170 53.67 56.02 6.83
CA HIS A 170 53.67 55.39 8.15
C HIS A 170 52.38 55.70 8.91
N ASN A 171 51.96 56.96 8.94
CA ASN A 171 50.73 57.37 9.61
C ASN A 171 49.48 56.76 8.97
N GLU A 172 49.43 56.68 7.63
CA GLU A 172 48.36 56.00 6.91
C GLU A 172 48.30 54.50 7.27
N ILE A 173 49.45 53.83 7.40
CA ILE A 173 49.51 52.42 7.82
C ILE A 173 49.08 52.24 9.29
N VAL A 174 49.51 53.13 10.19
CA VAL A 174 49.12 53.09 11.62
C VAL A 174 47.61 53.32 11.76
N ALA A 175 47.06 54.30 11.03
CA ALA A 175 45.63 54.61 11.04
C ALA A 175 44.76 53.49 10.46
N ALA A 176 45.23 52.78 9.42
CA ALA A 176 44.51 51.67 8.79
C ALA A 176 44.40 50.42 9.69
N GLY A 177 45.19 50.33 10.75
CA GLY A 177 45.18 49.20 11.67
C GLY A 177 45.68 47.88 11.05
N ASN A 178 45.73 46.84 11.88
CA ASN A 178 46.27 45.54 11.48
C ASN A 178 45.18 44.67 10.83
N ASN A 179 44.59 45.10 9.71
CA ASN A 179 43.66 44.25 8.97
C ASN A 179 44.47 43.21 8.17
N SER A 180 44.76 42.06 8.77
CA SER A 180 45.69 41.04 8.27
C SER A 180 45.07 40.11 7.21
N LEU A 181 44.26 40.63 6.29
CA LEU A 181 43.64 39.82 5.24
C LEU A 181 44.66 39.41 4.17
N HIS A 182 45.52 38.45 4.50
CA HIS A 182 46.42 37.84 3.53
C HIS A 182 45.62 37.07 2.47
N LYS A 183 46.09 37.04 1.22
CA LYS A 183 45.41 36.44 0.06
C LYS A 183 44.97 34.99 0.28
N SER A 184 45.70 34.23 1.09
CA SER A 184 45.40 32.82 1.39
C SER A 184 44.41 32.60 2.55
N LYS A 185 44.02 33.65 3.27
CA LYS A 185 43.08 33.54 4.40
C LYS A 185 41.68 33.20 3.90
N THR A 186 40.96 32.42 4.70
CA THR A 186 39.56 32.11 4.46
C THR A 186 38.73 33.35 4.73
N VAL A 187 38.08 33.90 3.69
CA VAL A 187 37.16 35.05 3.81
C VAL A 187 35.74 34.62 4.15
N LEU A 188 35.35 33.44 3.65
CA LEU A 188 34.06 32.83 3.91
C LEU A 188 34.22 31.31 3.92
N GLN A 189 33.49 30.63 4.80
CA GLN A 189 33.39 29.17 4.81
C GLN A 189 31.96 28.75 4.54
N GLU A 190 31.78 27.80 3.63
CA GLU A 190 30.52 27.10 3.42
C GLU A 190 30.58 25.73 4.07
N CYS A 191 29.52 25.34 4.77
CA CYS A 191 29.37 24.01 5.34
C CYS A 191 28.00 23.43 5.00
N PHE A 192 27.94 22.11 4.83
CA PHE A 192 26.68 21.38 4.73
C PHE A 192 26.81 19.96 5.29
N PHE A 193 25.68 19.40 5.73
CA PHE A 193 25.57 17.96 5.98
C PHE A 193 24.38 17.37 5.23
N LYS A 194 24.45 16.08 4.92
CA LYS A 194 23.31 15.36 4.34
C LYS A 194 23.32 13.87 4.66
N PHE A 195 22.13 13.29 4.72
CA PHE A 195 21.97 11.84 4.66
C PHE A 195 21.89 11.41 3.20
N PRO A 196 22.76 10.52 2.72
CA PRO A 196 22.68 9.99 1.37
C PRO A 196 21.32 9.33 1.08
N ALA A 197 20.79 9.56 -0.13
CA ALA A 197 19.49 9.02 -0.58
C ALA A 197 19.29 7.53 -0.30
N ARG A 198 20.34 6.72 -0.53
CA ARG A 198 20.33 5.27 -0.29
C ARG A 198 19.98 4.85 1.14
N ASN A 199 20.11 5.76 2.11
CA ASN A 199 19.86 5.45 3.52
C ASN A 199 18.37 5.60 3.89
N ASN A 200 17.53 6.16 3.01
CA ASN A 200 16.10 6.37 3.23
C ASN A 200 15.82 7.01 4.59
N VAL A 201 16.45 8.15 4.85
CA VAL A 201 16.19 8.98 6.04
C VAL A 201 15.20 10.03 5.60
N ASN A 202 13.94 9.82 5.95
CA ASN A 202 12.81 10.58 5.43
C ASN A 202 11.99 11.33 6.51
N GLU A 203 12.37 11.14 7.77
CA GLU A 203 11.65 11.64 8.92
C GLU A 203 12.18 13.00 9.43
N VAL A 204 13.42 13.37 9.11
CA VAL A 204 14.04 14.61 9.61
C VAL A 204 13.47 15.84 8.90
N LYS A 205 12.86 16.75 9.66
CA LYS A 205 12.20 17.95 9.12
C LYS A 205 13.22 18.99 8.62
N PRO A 206 12.91 19.76 7.55
CA PRO A 206 13.78 20.84 7.06
C PRO A 206 14.20 21.87 8.12
N VAL A 207 13.27 22.24 9.01
CA VAL A 207 13.56 23.17 10.12
C VAL A 207 14.63 22.63 11.06
N ASP A 208 14.65 21.32 11.29
CA ASP A 208 15.59 20.69 12.21
C ASP A 208 16.97 20.58 11.56
N TYR A 209 17.07 20.31 10.26
CA TYR A 209 18.33 20.43 9.51
C TYR A 209 18.95 21.82 9.67
N LEU A 210 18.15 22.86 9.41
CA LEU A 210 18.59 24.25 9.53
C LEU A 210 19.00 24.60 10.96
N ARG A 211 18.19 24.24 11.97
CA ARG A 211 18.51 24.47 13.38
C ARG A 211 19.78 23.75 13.80
N ILE A 212 19.98 22.50 13.40
CA ILE A 212 21.20 21.75 13.74
C ILE A 212 22.44 22.47 13.26
N ILE A 213 22.50 22.86 11.98
CA ILE A 213 23.70 23.49 11.44
C ILE A 213 23.86 24.93 11.95
N TYR A 214 22.77 25.67 12.12
CA TYR A 214 22.78 27.04 12.61
C TYR A 214 23.20 27.12 14.07
N ASP A 215 22.59 26.29 14.93
CA ASP A 215 22.87 26.26 16.37
C ASP A 215 24.30 25.76 16.64
N PHE A 216 24.82 24.83 15.84
CA PHE A 216 26.20 24.37 15.95
C PHE A 216 27.19 25.55 15.82
N HIS A 217 27.05 26.35 14.77
CA HIS A 217 27.97 27.45 14.51
C HIS A 217 27.74 28.62 15.46
N THR A 218 26.49 28.93 15.79
CA THR A 218 26.17 29.96 16.79
C THR A 218 26.76 29.60 18.16
N LYS A 219 26.73 28.31 18.54
CA LYS A 219 27.26 27.84 19.83
C LYS A 219 28.78 27.84 19.90
N TYR A 220 29.46 27.32 18.87
CA TYR A 220 30.89 27.06 18.94
C TYR A 220 31.76 28.12 18.25
N LEU A 221 31.16 28.94 17.38
CA LEU A 221 31.82 29.96 16.56
C LEU A 221 31.01 31.27 16.57
N SER A 222 30.46 31.67 17.74
CA SER A 222 29.58 32.85 17.91
C SER A 222 30.18 34.17 17.41
N ASP A 223 31.50 34.29 17.45
CA ASP A 223 32.22 35.51 17.05
C ASP A 223 32.34 35.64 15.52
N TYR A 224 31.91 34.63 14.76
CA TYR A 224 31.92 34.61 13.30
C TYR A 224 30.49 34.70 12.76
N GLU A 225 30.21 35.79 12.06
CA GLU A 225 28.88 36.09 11.54
C GLU A 225 28.41 35.03 10.54
N ILE A 226 27.20 34.51 10.74
CA ILE A 226 26.51 33.68 9.74
C ILE A 226 25.91 34.61 8.70
N LYS A 227 26.45 34.58 7.48
CA LYS A 227 26.02 35.43 6.37
C LYS A 227 24.71 34.97 5.75
N THR A 228 24.52 33.66 5.62
CA THR A 228 23.23 33.08 5.20
C THR A 228 23.19 31.59 5.54
N CYS A 229 21.99 31.05 5.72
CA CYS A 229 21.75 29.62 5.90
C CYS A 229 20.50 29.20 5.14
N VAL A 230 20.66 28.26 4.19
CA VAL A 230 19.65 27.87 3.21
C VAL A 230 19.47 26.37 3.23
N PHE A 231 18.25 25.88 3.08
CA PHE A 231 17.90 24.48 2.93
C PHE A 231 17.48 24.21 1.48
N HIS A 232 18.03 23.16 0.89
CA HIS A 232 17.69 22.66 -0.44
C HIS A 232 16.81 21.42 -0.33
N GLY A 233 15.55 21.58 -0.74
CA GLY A 233 14.54 20.52 -0.78
C GLY A 233 14.14 20.11 -2.20
N ASP A 234 14.78 20.70 -3.22
CA ASP A 234 14.48 20.58 -4.65
C ASP A 234 15.54 19.82 -5.46
N GLU A 235 16.64 19.37 -4.83
CA GLU A 235 17.70 18.59 -5.47
C GLU A 235 17.37 17.09 -5.52
N VAL A 236 16.11 16.76 -5.86
CA VAL A 236 15.54 15.40 -5.86
C VAL A 236 14.70 15.15 -7.12
N LEU A 237 14.54 13.88 -7.53
CA LEU A 237 13.89 13.53 -8.81
C LEU A 237 12.38 13.70 -8.81
N SER A 238 11.72 13.36 -7.70
CA SER A 238 10.26 13.34 -7.64
C SER A 238 9.77 13.59 -6.22
N GLN A 239 8.46 13.85 -6.12
CA GLN A 239 7.74 13.98 -4.87
C GLN A 239 7.84 12.70 -4.00
N GLU A 240 8.07 11.53 -4.60
CA GLU A 240 8.20 10.27 -3.86
C GLU A 240 9.60 10.10 -3.24
N GLN A 241 10.60 10.83 -3.75
CA GLN A 241 11.96 10.89 -3.23
C GLN A 241 12.23 12.13 -2.39
N ILE A 242 11.17 12.82 -1.97
CA ILE A 242 11.11 14.11 -1.26
C ILE A 242 12.17 14.31 -0.17
N ASN A 243 12.58 13.24 0.51
CA ASN A 243 13.48 13.33 1.65
C ASN A 243 14.88 12.76 1.40
N ASN A 244 15.15 12.33 0.17
CA ASN A 244 16.43 11.77 -0.23
C ASN A 244 17.32 12.87 -0.84
N ALA A 245 18.51 13.10 -0.29
CA ALA A 245 19.49 14.11 -0.77
C ALA A 245 19.21 15.59 -0.44
N VAL A 246 18.18 15.91 0.34
CA VAL A 246 17.96 17.25 0.91
C VAL A 246 19.07 17.63 1.89
N HIS A 247 19.38 18.93 2.01
CA HIS A 247 20.45 19.39 2.88
C HIS A 247 20.46 20.90 3.14
N PRO A 248 20.98 21.35 4.30
CA PRO A 248 21.24 22.76 4.56
C PRO A 248 22.67 23.16 4.18
N HIS A 249 22.82 24.36 3.64
CA HIS A 249 24.08 25.08 3.50
C HIS A 249 24.13 26.23 4.51
N ILE A 250 25.29 26.47 5.09
CA ILE A 250 25.56 27.65 5.91
C ILE A 250 26.82 28.33 5.43
N PHE A 251 26.77 29.66 5.35
CA PHE A 251 27.88 30.51 4.95
C PHE A 251 28.29 31.38 6.12
N ILE A 252 29.55 31.28 6.53
CA ILE A 252 30.09 31.88 7.75
C ILE A 252 31.26 32.76 7.40
N SER A 253 31.28 33.96 7.96
CA SER A 253 32.39 34.89 7.83
C SER A 253 33.69 34.27 8.35
N GLY A 254 34.76 34.40 7.57
CA GLY A 254 36.10 34.11 8.06
C GLY A 254 36.61 35.15 9.05
N LYS A 255 35.96 36.32 9.10
CA LYS A 255 36.29 37.47 9.93
C LYS A 255 35.61 37.36 11.29
N ASN A 256 36.41 37.41 12.34
CA ASN A 256 35.94 37.50 13.70
C ASN A 256 35.42 38.92 13.98
N THR A 257 34.19 39.04 14.45
CA THR A 257 33.50 40.31 14.72
C THR A 257 34.09 41.08 15.90
N LYS A 258 34.74 40.41 16.85
CA LYS A 258 35.39 41.04 18.01
C LYS A 258 36.81 41.53 17.71
N SER A 259 37.61 40.72 17.01
CA SER A 259 39.01 41.05 16.73
C SER A 259 39.22 41.73 15.37
N GLY A 260 38.24 41.65 14.47
CA GLY A 260 38.35 42.09 13.08
C GLY A 260 39.25 41.22 12.20
N GLN A 261 39.82 40.13 12.74
CA GLN A 261 40.81 39.30 12.05
C GLN A 261 40.19 38.13 11.29
N TYR A 262 40.85 37.71 10.21
CA TYR A 262 40.50 36.51 9.45
C TYR A 262 41.20 35.27 10.01
N ASP A 263 40.63 34.70 11.06
CA ASP A 263 41.24 33.66 11.89
C ASP A 263 40.31 32.45 12.15
N LEU A 264 39.21 32.30 11.40
CA LEU A 264 38.26 31.19 11.53
C LEU A 264 38.93 29.80 11.61
N VAL A 265 39.92 29.53 10.75
CA VAL A 265 40.64 28.23 10.73
C VAL A 265 41.37 27.99 12.06
N GLN A 266 41.92 29.03 12.66
CA GLN A 266 42.59 28.95 13.96
C GLN A 266 41.55 28.74 15.09
N ALA A 267 40.41 29.43 15.05
CA ALA A 267 39.34 29.19 16.01
C ALA A 267 38.78 27.76 15.93
N GLN A 268 38.69 27.18 14.73
CA GLN A 268 38.31 25.78 14.55
C GLN A 268 39.35 24.82 15.13
N LEU A 269 40.65 25.10 14.98
CA LEU A 269 41.70 24.34 15.66
C LEU A 269 41.59 24.45 17.18
N ASN A 270 41.36 25.65 17.71
CA ASN A 270 41.17 25.87 19.13
C ASN A 270 39.95 25.09 19.65
N LEU A 271 38.85 25.06 18.89
CA LEU A 271 37.67 24.26 19.21
C LEU A 271 37.99 22.76 19.25
N VAL A 272 38.71 22.24 18.26
CA VAL A 272 39.16 20.84 18.22
C VAL A 272 40.03 20.51 19.42
N ASN A 273 40.98 21.36 19.77
CA ASN A 273 41.87 21.13 20.92
C ASN A 273 41.12 21.20 22.25
N ARG A 274 40.10 22.07 22.40
CA ARG A 274 39.20 22.05 23.56
C ARG A 274 38.43 20.74 23.66
N TYR A 275 37.94 20.24 22.53
CA TYR A 275 37.21 18.98 22.46
C TYR A 275 38.11 17.78 22.83
N LEU A 276 39.32 17.70 22.28
CA LEU A 276 40.30 16.66 22.62
C LEU A 276 40.65 16.69 24.11
N LYS A 277 40.92 17.89 24.66
CA LYS A 277 41.19 18.07 26.10
C LYS A 277 40.02 17.56 26.95
N SER A 278 38.78 17.77 26.54
CA SER A 278 37.59 17.27 27.26
C SER A 278 37.45 15.74 27.25
N LYS A 279 38.11 15.05 26.30
CA LYS A 279 38.15 13.59 26.18
C LYS A 279 39.43 12.99 26.78
N GLY A 280 40.33 13.81 27.35
CA GLY A 280 41.64 13.36 27.84
C GLY A 280 42.64 13.05 26.72
N GLU A 281 42.39 13.51 25.49
CA GLU A 281 43.26 13.30 24.34
C GLU A 281 44.26 14.45 24.13
N PRO A 282 45.45 14.19 23.56
CA PRO A 282 46.46 15.22 23.34
C PRO A 282 46.02 16.26 22.29
N VAL A 283 46.47 17.51 22.47
CA VAL A 283 46.23 18.60 21.52
C VAL A 283 46.99 18.38 20.21
N ILE A 284 46.42 18.85 19.10
CA ILE A 284 47.03 18.77 17.78
C ILE A 284 47.58 20.15 17.41
N GLN A 285 48.79 20.18 16.84
CA GLN A 285 49.37 21.36 16.21
C GLN A 285 49.23 21.28 14.70
N ASN A 286 48.91 22.39 14.03
CA ASN A 286 48.78 22.43 12.57
C ASN A 286 50.14 22.65 11.88
N ASN A 287 51.03 21.67 11.98
CA ASN A 287 52.41 21.73 11.48
C ASN A 287 52.67 20.83 10.25
N SER A 288 51.72 19.98 9.88
CA SER A 288 51.87 19.00 8.81
C SER A 288 50.54 18.70 8.13
N PHE A 289 50.61 18.14 6.91
CA PHE A 289 49.42 17.69 6.18
C PHE A 289 48.64 16.62 6.96
N THR A 290 49.34 15.65 7.55
CA THR A 290 48.73 14.60 8.38
C THR A 290 48.02 15.19 9.60
N ALA A 291 48.61 16.19 10.25
CA ALA A 291 47.96 16.89 11.36
C ALA A 291 46.71 17.66 10.89
N SER A 292 46.78 18.35 9.75
CA SER A 292 45.63 19.00 9.11
C SER A 292 44.48 18.03 8.82
N GLN A 293 44.78 16.81 8.34
CA GLN A 293 43.78 15.76 8.14
C GLN A 293 43.15 15.34 9.47
N LYS A 294 43.96 15.08 10.50
CA LYS A 294 43.47 14.69 11.82
C LYS A 294 42.59 15.78 12.45
N ILE A 295 42.98 17.05 12.34
CA ILE A 295 42.14 18.19 12.78
C ILE A 295 40.78 18.16 12.06
N GLY A 296 40.76 17.88 10.76
CA GLY A 296 39.54 17.73 9.99
C GLY A 296 38.66 16.57 10.44
N GLU A 297 39.25 15.40 10.68
CA GLU A 297 38.54 14.21 11.18
C GLU A 297 37.97 14.44 12.58
N THR A 298 38.75 15.03 13.49
CA THR A 298 38.27 15.34 14.85
C THR A 298 37.17 16.39 14.83
N TYR A 299 37.28 17.44 14.00
CA TYR A 299 36.22 18.42 13.81
C TYR A 299 34.93 17.76 13.29
N GLN A 300 35.07 16.80 12.36
CA GLN A 300 33.94 16.03 11.87
C GLN A 300 33.28 15.20 12.98
N CYS A 301 34.07 14.51 13.83
CA CYS A 301 33.51 13.78 14.97
C CYS A 301 32.68 14.70 15.89
N LEU A 302 33.20 15.89 16.20
CA LEU A 302 32.50 16.89 17.02
C LEU A 302 31.15 17.29 16.39
N VAL A 303 31.11 17.51 15.07
CA VAL A 303 29.87 17.78 14.34
C VAL A 303 28.88 16.62 14.45
N TYR A 304 29.35 15.37 14.30
CA TYR A 304 28.48 14.18 14.33
C TYR A 304 27.90 13.96 15.74
N GLU A 305 28.72 14.12 16.78
CA GLU A 305 28.24 14.08 18.17
C GLU A 305 27.16 15.15 18.41
N TYR A 306 27.36 16.37 17.88
CA TYR A 306 26.36 17.44 18.00
C TYR A 306 25.08 17.12 17.24
N VAL A 307 25.17 16.64 16.00
CA VAL A 307 24.01 16.24 15.19
C VAL A 307 23.23 15.14 15.90
N ASN A 308 23.89 14.08 16.38
CA ASN A 308 23.24 12.98 17.10
C ASN A 308 22.54 13.45 18.37
N LYS A 309 23.17 14.34 19.13
CA LYS A 309 22.55 14.95 20.31
C LYS A 309 21.25 15.69 19.92
N ARG A 310 21.29 16.53 18.88
CA ARG A 310 20.11 17.30 18.44
C ARG A 310 19.03 16.42 17.83
N LEU A 311 19.38 15.40 17.05
CA LEU A 311 18.41 14.44 16.51
C LEU A 311 17.64 13.74 17.63
N LYS A 312 18.35 13.31 18.68
CA LYS A 312 17.74 12.71 19.88
C LYS A 312 16.84 13.70 20.61
N GLU A 313 17.29 14.95 20.81
CA GLU A 313 16.50 16.01 21.44
C GLU A 313 15.22 16.36 20.67
N PHE A 314 15.23 16.23 19.34
CA PHE A 314 14.06 16.42 18.49
C PHE A 314 13.17 15.16 18.38
N GLY A 315 13.54 14.05 19.04
CA GLY A 315 12.75 12.83 19.08
C GLY A 315 12.93 11.89 17.89
N TYR A 316 14.02 12.04 17.11
CA TYR A 316 14.33 11.13 16.00
C TYR A 316 15.08 9.88 16.50
N SER A 317 14.62 8.70 16.08
CA SER A 317 15.29 7.42 16.34
C SER A 317 16.40 7.12 15.34
N ILE A 318 17.26 8.10 15.07
CA ILE A 318 18.34 8.03 14.09
C ILE A 318 19.68 8.37 14.74
N GLU A 319 20.72 7.65 14.37
CA GLU A 319 22.09 7.96 14.75
C GLU A 319 22.98 8.12 13.49
N ALA A 320 23.51 9.32 13.28
CA ALA A 320 24.45 9.62 12.22
C ALA A 320 25.83 8.99 12.53
N SER A 321 26.35 8.22 11.58
CA SER A 321 27.65 7.56 11.65
C SER A 321 28.53 7.93 10.45
N ILE A 322 29.85 7.88 10.66
CA ILE A 322 30.83 8.09 9.60
C ILE A 322 30.85 6.85 8.71
N HIS A 323 30.81 7.03 7.39
CA HIS A 323 30.90 5.90 6.47
C HIS A 323 32.30 5.27 6.51
N GLU A 324 32.35 3.94 6.66
CA GLU A 324 33.61 3.21 6.69
C GLU A 324 34.39 3.34 5.37
N LYS A 325 35.70 3.56 5.47
CA LYS A 325 36.59 3.74 4.32
C LYS A 325 37.03 2.38 3.72
N THR A 326 36.09 1.55 3.28
CA THR A 326 36.37 0.25 2.62
C THR A 326 37.15 0.43 1.30
N LYS A 327 37.80 -0.63 0.80
CA LYS A 327 38.54 -0.60 -0.49
C LYS A 327 37.63 -0.22 -1.66
N GLU A 328 36.48 -0.88 -1.75
CA GLU A 328 35.44 -0.62 -2.77
C GLU A 328 34.95 0.84 -2.73
N HIS A 329 34.73 1.39 -1.53
CA HIS A 329 34.33 2.78 -1.38
C HIS A 329 35.40 3.75 -1.90
N LYS A 330 36.68 3.48 -1.60
CA LYS A 330 37.80 4.29 -2.10
C LYS A 330 37.91 4.25 -3.63
N GLU A 331 37.67 3.09 -4.24
CA GLU A 331 37.66 2.95 -5.71
C GLU A 331 36.50 3.73 -6.33
N LYS A 332 35.30 3.62 -5.77
CA LYS A 332 34.14 4.41 -6.21
C LYS A 332 34.41 5.92 -6.13
N LEU A 333 35.02 6.39 -5.03
CA LEU A 333 35.42 7.80 -4.90
C LEU A 333 36.45 8.23 -5.94
N LYS A 334 37.41 7.36 -6.31
CA LYS A 334 38.37 7.64 -7.38
C LYS A 334 37.66 7.80 -8.73
N THR A 335 36.66 6.96 -9.03
CA THR A 335 35.86 7.08 -10.25
C THR A 335 35.09 8.39 -10.29
N ILE A 336 34.42 8.76 -9.19
CA ILE A 336 33.70 10.04 -9.06
C ILE A 336 34.66 11.23 -9.23
N ALA A 337 35.87 11.15 -8.67
CA ALA A 337 36.88 12.21 -8.80
C ALA A 337 37.37 12.38 -10.25
N LYS A 338 37.51 11.29 -11.01
CA LYS A 338 37.85 11.35 -12.44
C LYS A 338 36.74 12.05 -13.25
N ASP A 339 35.49 11.79 -12.91
CA ASP A 339 34.34 12.42 -13.57
C ASP A 339 34.10 13.88 -13.14
N ALA A 340 34.71 14.35 -12.05
CA ALA A 340 34.47 15.69 -11.52
C ALA A 340 34.80 16.82 -12.51
N ASN A 341 35.71 16.58 -13.45
CA ASN A 341 36.10 17.54 -14.49
C ASN A 341 35.13 17.58 -15.68
N LYS A 342 34.24 16.59 -15.80
CA LYS A 342 33.22 16.56 -16.86
C LYS A 342 32.07 17.52 -16.51
N ALA A 343 31.37 18.02 -17.54
CA ALA A 343 30.09 18.70 -17.36
C ALA A 343 29.13 17.81 -16.56
N LYS A 344 28.26 18.38 -15.71
CA LYS A 344 27.45 17.58 -14.78
C LYS A 344 26.59 16.53 -15.50
N ILE A 345 26.01 16.89 -16.65
CA ILE A 345 25.24 15.98 -17.51
C ILE A 345 26.04 14.78 -18.05
N MET A 346 27.37 14.89 -18.12
CA MET A 346 28.27 13.85 -18.63
C MET A 346 28.92 13.00 -17.52
N ARG A 347 28.65 13.30 -16.25
CA ARG A 347 29.16 12.51 -15.12
C ARG A 347 28.35 11.24 -14.97
N GLY A 348 29.01 10.10 -14.71
CA GLY A 348 28.31 8.82 -14.53
C GLY A 348 27.41 8.75 -13.30
N PHE A 349 27.55 9.70 -12.36
CA PHE A 349 26.67 9.86 -11.19
C PHE A 349 26.08 11.28 -11.21
N ASN A 350 24.95 11.45 -11.89
CA ASN A 350 24.18 12.69 -11.94
C ASN A 350 22.67 12.41 -11.84
N LEU A 351 21.86 13.48 -11.82
CA LEU A 351 20.40 13.38 -11.70
C LEU A 351 19.79 12.55 -12.84
N LEU A 352 20.22 12.77 -14.08
CA LEU A 352 19.73 12.05 -15.26
C LEU A 352 20.00 10.54 -15.20
N SER A 353 21.23 10.14 -14.90
CA SER A 353 21.62 8.72 -14.73
C SER A 353 20.85 8.05 -13.59
N MET A 354 20.44 8.82 -12.58
CA MET A 354 19.56 8.33 -11.52
C MET A 354 18.13 8.16 -12.04
N SER A 355 17.61 9.12 -12.80
CA SER A 355 16.30 9.02 -13.49
C SER A 355 16.24 7.83 -14.43
N GLU A 356 17.28 7.61 -15.24
CA GLU A 356 17.36 6.49 -16.18
C GLU A 356 17.35 5.14 -15.45
N ASN A 357 18.09 5.03 -14.35
CA ASN A 357 18.09 3.82 -13.53
C ASN A 357 16.73 3.57 -12.87
N GLU A 358 16.04 4.62 -12.46
CA GLU A 358 14.68 4.52 -11.88
C GLU A 358 13.65 4.18 -12.93
N LEU A 359 13.72 4.79 -14.12
CA LEU A 359 12.88 4.44 -15.27
C LEU A 359 13.07 2.96 -15.62
N LYS A 360 14.31 2.47 -15.69
CA LYS A 360 14.58 1.04 -15.93
C LYS A 360 13.97 0.14 -14.86
N LYS A 361 14.06 0.53 -13.57
CA LYS A 361 13.42 -0.24 -12.48
C LYS A 361 11.89 -0.21 -12.58
N ALA A 362 11.31 0.95 -12.85
CA ALA A 362 9.87 1.10 -13.01
C ALA A 362 9.35 0.35 -14.25
N GLU A 363 10.10 0.33 -15.35
CA GLU A 363 9.80 -0.48 -16.53
C GLU A 363 9.86 -1.98 -16.21
N GLN A 364 10.85 -2.41 -15.44
CA GLN A 364 10.96 -3.81 -15.01
C GLN A 364 9.79 -4.21 -14.10
N GLU A 365 9.45 -3.38 -13.11
CA GLU A 365 8.30 -3.61 -12.22
C GLU A 365 6.97 -3.59 -13.00
N LYS A 366 6.82 -2.70 -13.97
CA LYS A 366 5.65 -2.68 -14.87
C LYS A 366 5.54 -3.97 -15.67
N ASN A 367 6.65 -4.50 -16.18
CA ASN A 367 6.66 -5.76 -16.91
C ASN A 367 6.26 -6.92 -15.98
N ASP A 368 6.81 -6.99 -14.77
CA ASP A 368 6.47 -8.00 -13.77
C ASP A 368 4.97 -7.96 -13.41
N LEU A 369 4.42 -6.76 -13.19
CA LEU A 369 2.99 -6.55 -12.93
C LEU A 369 2.12 -6.95 -14.13
N THR A 370 2.57 -6.67 -15.35
CA THR A 370 1.86 -7.05 -16.58
C THR A 370 1.79 -8.57 -16.73
N ASP A 371 2.88 -9.28 -16.42
CA ASP A 371 2.90 -10.73 -16.44
C ASP A 371 2.02 -11.35 -15.34
N GLN A 372 1.99 -10.75 -14.15
CA GLN A 372 1.03 -11.13 -13.10
C GLN A 372 -0.41 -10.92 -13.56
N GLN A 373 -0.72 -9.80 -14.20
CA GLN A 373 -2.05 -9.50 -14.72
C GLN A 373 -2.48 -10.52 -15.80
N ARG A 374 -1.55 -10.91 -16.69
CA ARG A 374 -1.78 -11.97 -17.69
C ARG A 374 -2.07 -13.31 -17.02
N SER A 375 -1.31 -13.68 -15.99
CA SER A 375 -1.54 -14.90 -15.21
C SER A 375 -2.91 -14.92 -14.53
N ILE A 376 -3.31 -13.82 -13.90
CA ILE A 376 -4.63 -13.67 -13.27
C ILE A 376 -5.74 -13.78 -14.32
N LYS A 377 -5.61 -13.10 -15.47
CA LYS A 377 -6.60 -13.18 -16.57
C LYS A 377 -6.79 -14.61 -17.08
N ASN A 378 -5.71 -15.37 -17.21
CA ASN A 378 -5.78 -16.78 -17.60
C ASN A 378 -6.49 -17.64 -16.55
N LYS A 379 -6.25 -17.39 -15.25
CA LYS A 379 -6.97 -18.07 -14.15
C LYS A 379 -8.47 -17.74 -14.18
N ILE A 380 -8.85 -16.49 -14.42
CA ILE A 380 -10.26 -16.08 -14.56
C ILE A 380 -10.92 -16.83 -15.72
N LEU A 381 -10.29 -16.85 -16.90
CA LEU A 381 -10.78 -17.60 -18.06
C LEU A 381 -10.97 -19.10 -17.76
N PHE A 382 -10.08 -19.70 -16.98
CA PHE A 382 -10.21 -21.09 -16.55
C PHE A 382 -11.39 -21.29 -15.59
N ILE A 383 -11.55 -20.40 -14.61
CA ILE A 383 -12.68 -20.41 -13.67
C ILE A 383 -14.01 -20.26 -14.42
N ASP A 384 -14.09 -19.38 -15.41
CA ASP A 384 -15.30 -19.18 -16.21
C ASP A 384 -15.66 -20.42 -17.03
N LYS A 385 -14.66 -21.10 -17.61
CA LYS A 385 -14.88 -22.41 -18.27
C LYS A 385 -15.42 -23.45 -17.29
N LEU A 386 -14.91 -23.50 -16.06
CA LEU A 386 -15.43 -24.40 -15.03
C LEU A 386 -16.86 -24.05 -14.61
N ARG A 387 -17.17 -22.76 -14.44
CA ARG A 387 -18.52 -22.27 -14.15
C ARG A 387 -19.51 -22.67 -15.23
N LEU A 388 -19.16 -22.49 -16.51
CA LEU A 388 -20.01 -22.91 -17.63
C LEU A 388 -20.28 -24.42 -17.62
N ARG A 389 -19.27 -25.25 -17.30
CA ARG A 389 -19.47 -26.70 -17.15
C ARG A 389 -20.39 -27.03 -15.97
N LEU A 390 -20.25 -26.32 -14.84
CA LEU A 390 -21.08 -26.51 -13.67
C LEU A 390 -22.55 -26.15 -13.96
N VAL A 391 -22.80 -25.02 -14.63
CA VAL A 391 -24.15 -24.60 -15.04
C VAL A 391 -24.80 -25.65 -15.94
N LYS A 392 -24.07 -26.17 -16.94
CA LYS A 392 -24.57 -27.25 -17.81
C LYS A 392 -24.96 -28.50 -17.01
N LYS A 393 -24.11 -28.94 -16.07
CA LYS A 393 -24.41 -30.07 -15.19
C LYS A 393 -25.63 -29.80 -14.31
N ASN A 394 -25.75 -28.61 -13.74
CA ASN A 394 -26.89 -28.25 -12.90
C ASN A 394 -28.20 -28.26 -13.70
N ASN A 395 -28.19 -27.77 -14.94
CA ASN A 395 -29.37 -27.84 -15.80
C ASN A 395 -29.76 -29.29 -16.11
N GLN A 396 -28.79 -30.16 -16.42
CA GLN A 396 -29.02 -31.60 -16.62
C GLN A 396 -29.61 -32.26 -15.37
N LEU A 397 -29.08 -31.94 -14.18
CA LEU A 397 -29.61 -32.46 -12.92
C LEU A 397 -31.03 -31.95 -12.65
N ALA A 398 -31.33 -30.70 -12.98
CA ALA A 398 -32.68 -30.14 -12.84
C ALA A 398 -33.68 -30.82 -13.79
N GLU A 399 -33.28 -31.09 -15.05
CA GLU A 399 -34.09 -31.86 -16.00
C GLU A 399 -34.36 -33.29 -15.49
N GLN A 400 -33.32 -33.98 -14.99
CA GLN A 400 -33.47 -35.30 -14.38
C GLN A 400 -34.39 -35.27 -13.17
N ALA A 401 -34.27 -34.27 -12.29
CA ALA A 401 -35.15 -34.11 -11.14
C ALA A 401 -36.61 -33.88 -11.56
N ASN A 402 -36.86 -33.12 -12.62
CA ASN A 402 -38.20 -32.91 -13.16
C ASN A 402 -38.78 -34.20 -13.76
N GLN A 403 -37.97 -34.99 -14.48
CA GLN A 403 -38.39 -36.30 -15.00
C GLN A 403 -38.76 -37.26 -13.86
N ILE A 404 -37.94 -37.35 -12.81
CA ILE A 404 -38.23 -38.17 -11.63
C ILE A 404 -39.53 -37.71 -10.96
N LYS A 405 -39.75 -36.39 -10.86
CA LYS A 405 -40.98 -35.84 -10.27
C LYS A 405 -42.23 -36.22 -11.06
N ALA A 406 -42.16 -36.20 -12.40
CA ALA A 406 -43.25 -36.63 -13.26
C ALA A 406 -43.55 -38.13 -13.12
N VAL A 407 -42.52 -38.98 -13.15
CA VAL A 407 -42.67 -40.41 -12.92
C VAL A 407 -43.28 -40.69 -11.53
N PHE A 408 -42.87 -39.93 -10.52
CA PHE A 408 -43.43 -40.06 -9.17
C PHE A 408 -44.91 -39.67 -9.11
N SER A 409 -45.34 -38.60 -9.80
CA SER A 409 -46.77 -38.24 -9.86
C SER A 409 -47.61 -39.29 -10.58
N ASP A 410 -47.11 -39.84 -11.69
CA ASP A 410 -47.82 -40.88 -12.44
C ASP A 410 -47.94 -42.16 -11.63
N THR A 411 -46.85 -42.56 -10.96
CA THR A 411 -46.82 -43.72 -10.07
C THR A 411 -47.80 -43.53 -8.91
N LYS A 412 -47.86 -42.33 -8.33
CA LYS A 412 -48.81 -42.01 -7.25
C LYS A 412 -50.25 -42.12 -7.72
N ALA A 413 -50.58 -41.56 -8.89
CA ALA A 413 -51.92 -41.68 -9.47
C ALA A 413 -52.32 -43.15 -9.74
N ALA A 414 -51.38 -43.97 -10.22
CA ALA A 414 -51.63 -45.40 -10.42
C ALA A 414 -51.88 -46.14 -9.09
N VAL A 415 -51.14 -45.82 -8.04
CA VAL A 415 -51.37 -46.38 -6.70
C VAL A 415 -52.74 -45.99 -6.15
N ASP A 416 -53.16 -44.74 -6.34
CA ASP A 416 -54.48 -44.26 -5.90
C ASP A 416 -55.60 -45.03 -6.65
N ILE A 417 -55.48 -45.21 -7.97
CA ILE A 417 -56.44 -45.99 -8.77
C ILE A 417 -56.53 -47.46 -8.30
N LEU A 418 -55.38 -48.10 -8.07
CA LEU A 418 -55.35 -49.49 -7.58
C LEU A 418 -55.98 -49.62 -6.20
N THR A 419 -55.81 -48.60 -5.35
CA THR A 419 -56.42 -48.56 -4.02
C THR A 419 -57.94 -48.45 -4.11
N ASP A 420 -58.46 -47.62 -5.00
CA ASP A 420 -59.91 -47.50 -5.24
C ASP A 420 -60.51 -48.78 -5.84
N GLN A 421 -59.81 -49.42 -6.78
CA GLN A 421 -60.24 -50.71 -7.34
C GLN A 421 -60.30 -51.80 -6.27
N LYS A 422 -59.30 -51.86 -5.39
CA LYS A 422 -59.31 -52.79 -4.27
C LYS A 422 -60.53 -52.58 -3.38
N ARG A 423 -60.85 -51.33 -3.01
CA ARG A 423 -62.03 -51.00 -2.20
C ARG A 423 -63.34 -51.43 -2.87
N LEU A 424 -63.49 -51.17 -4.18
CA LEU A 424 -64.68 -51.60 -4.93
C LEU A 424 -64.85 -53.12 -4.98
N LEU A 425 -63.75 -53.87 -5.14
CA LEU A 425 -63.78 -55.33 -5.11
C LEU A 425 -64.17 -55.87 -3.73
N GLU A 426 -63.68 -55.24 -2.65
CA GLU A 426 -64.08 -55.57 -1.29
C GLU A 426 -65.59 -55.34 -1.06
N GLU A 427 -66.14 -54.21 -1.53
CA GLU A 427 -67.58 -53.92 -1.47
C GLU A 427 -68.42 -54.94 -2.27
N GLN A 428 -67.98 -55.32 -3.47
CA GLN A 428 -68.66 -56.33 -4.30
C GLN A 428 -68.65 -57.71 -3.65
N ASN A 429 -67.51 -58.12 -3.07
CA ASN A 429 -67.40 -59.40 -2.37
C ASN A 429 -68.35 -59.47 -1.17
N ASN A 430 -68.46 -58.39 -0.40
CA ASN A 430 -69.38 -58.33 0.75
C ASN A 430 -70.84 -58.44 0.30
N SER A 431 -71.23 -57.75 -0.77
CA SER A 431 -72.60 -57.84 -1.32
C SER A 431 -72.94 -59.23 -1.87
N LEU A 432 -71.98 -59.91 -2.50
CA LEU A 432 -72.16 -61.30 -2.93
C LEU A 432 -72.38 -62.25 -1.75
N LEU A 433 -71.64 -62.04 -0.66
CA LEU A 433 -71.78 -62.83 0.56
C LEU A 433 -73.18 -62.70 1.16
N GLU A 434 -73.69 -61.48 1.30
CA GLU A 434 -75.06 -61.23 1.81
C GLU A 434 -76.14 -61.89 0.94
N ASN A 435 -75.97 -61.87 -0.38
CA ASN A 435 -76.92 -62.51 -1.31
C ASN A 435 -76.95 -64.03 -1.17
N ILE A 436 -75.80 -64.66 -0.90
CA ILE A 436 -75.72 -66.11 -0.66
C ILE A 436 -76.49 -66.46 0.62
N GLU A 437 -76.23 -65.75 1.72
CA GLU A 437 -76.90 -66.01 3.01
C GLU A 437 -78.43 -65.81 2.96
N SER A 438 -78.89 -64.83 2.18
CA SER A 438 -80.32 -64.58 1.99
C SER A 438 -81.01 -65.72 1.22
N ASN A 439 -80.37 -66.23 0.16
CA ASN A 439 -80.91 -67.33 -0.63
C ASN A 439 -80.96 -68.65 0.16
N GLU A 440 -79.95 -68.92 1.00
CA GLU A 440 -79.95 -70.10 1.87
C GLU A 440 -81.12 -70.09 2.85
N ARG A 441 -81.44 -68.94 3.45
CA ARG A 441 -82.61 -68.79 4.33
C ARG A 441 -83.92 -69.07 3.61
N ALA A 442 -84.11 -68.48 2.43
CA ALA A 442 -85.34 -68.65 1.65
C ALA A 442 -85.57 -70.10 1.20
N LEU A 443 -84.50 -70.83 0.88
CA LEU A 443 -84.59 -72.25 0.54
C LEU A 443 -85.02 -73.09 1.76
N GLY A 444 -84.43 -72.80 2.93
CA GLY A 444 -84.76 -73.51 4.18
C GLY A 444 -86.23 -73.40 4.59
N GLU A 445 -86.87 -72.24 4.39
CA GLU A 445 -88.30 -72.06 4.71
C GLU A 445 -89.23 -72.89 3.83
N ARG A 446 -88.94 -72.99 2.53
CA ARG A 446 -89.76 -73.76 1.58
C ARG A 446 -89.76 -75.25 1.88
N VAL A 447 -88.60 -75.79 2.29
CA VAL A 447 -88.47 -77.20 2.69
C VAL A 447 -89.38 -77.51 3.88
N ARG A 448 -89.38 -76.67 4.92
CA ARG A 448 -90.24 -76.86 6.10
C ARG A 448 -91.72 -76.84 5.75
N SER A 449 -92.15 -75.98 4.83
CA SER A 449 -93.56 -75.89 4.40
C SER A 449 -94.06 -77.20 3.79
N VAL A 450 -93.24 -77.84 2.96
CA VAL A 450 -93.57 -79.14 2.36
C VAL A 450 -93.65 -80.22 3.43
N GLU A 451 -92.68 -80.27 4.34
CA GLU A 451 -92.65 -81.27 5.40
C GLU A 451 -93.89 -81.19 6.29
N LYS A 452 -94.34 -79.97 6.63
CA LYS A 452 -95.56 -79.74 7.39
C LYS A 452 -96.81 -80.25 6.65
N ALA A 453 -96.90 -80.02 5.34
CA ALA A 453 -98.03 -80.49 4.53
C ALA A 453 -98.08 -82.02 4.43
N ILE A 454 -96.92 -82.68 4.30
CA ILE A 454 -96.82 -84.16 4.33
C ILE A 454 -97.27 -84.70 5.68
N ALA A 455 -96.82 -84.10 6.79
CA ALA A 455 -97.23 -84.52 8.13
C ALA A 455 -98.75 -84.37 8.34
N LEU A 456 -99.35 -83.29 7.84
CA LEU A 456 -100.81 -83.09 7.91
C LEU A 456 -101.58 -84.16 7.11
N LEU A 457 -101.09 -84.52 5.93
CA LEU A 457 -101.68 -85.58 5.11
C LEU A 457 -101.67 -86.93 5.84
N ALA A 458 -100.54 -87.29 6.43
CA ALA A 458 -100.37 -88.54 7.17
C ALA A 458 -101.35 -88.64 8.35
N TYR A 459 -101.54 -87.54 9.08
CA TYR A 459 -102.49 -87.48 10.19
C TYR A 459 -103.94 -87.64 9.71
N THR A 460 -104.34 -86.92 8.66
CA THR A 460 -105.74 -86.88 8.19
C THR A 460 -106.18 -88.19 7.53
N ALA A 461 -105.27 -88.92 6.89
CA ALA A 461 -105.55 -90.24 6.33
C ALA A 461 -105.95 -91.29 7.39
N ARG A 462 -105.56 -91.10 8.66
CA ARG A 462 -105.92 -92.00 9.77
C ARG A 462 -107.30 -91.77 10.37
N GLU A 463 -107.89 -90.57 10.24
CA GLU A 463 -109.14 -90.21 10.93
C GLU A 463 -110.41 -90.15 10.04
N GLN A 464 -110.34 -90.58 8.78
CA GLN A 464 -111.49 -90.66 7.83
C GLN A 464 -112.42 -89.41 7.79
N GLN A 465 -111.87 -88.20 7.95
CA GLN A 465 -112.58 -86.95 7.70
C GLN A 465 -111.85 -86.07 6.66
N ASP A 466 -112.62 -85.60 5.68
CA ASP A 466 -112.31 -84.57 4.67
C ASP A 466 -110.93 -84.60 3.96
N MET A 467 -110.54 -85.78 3.46
CA MET A 467 -109.30 -85.97 2.67
C MET A 467 -109.16 -85.02 1.47
N LYS A 468 -110.27 -84.56 0.87
CA LYS A 468 -110.22 -83.73 -0.34
C LYS A 468 -109.55 -82.38 -0.11
N ARG A 469 -109.79 -81.74 1.04
CA ARG A 469 -109.17 -80.44 1.35
C ARG A 469 -107.66 -80.57 1.58
N VAL A 470 -107.26 -81.53 2.41
CA VAL A 470 -105.84 -81.70 2.80
C VAL A 470 -104.99 -82.16 1.62
N PHE A 471 -105.54 -82.99 0.73
CA PHE A 471 -104.85 -83.36 -0.50
C PHE A 471 -104.67 -82.19 -1.47
N ALA A 472 -105.60 -81.24 -1.50
CA ALA A 472 -105.44 -79.99 -2.28
C ALA A 472 -104.31 -79.12 -1.71
N GLU A 473 -104.23 -78.95 -0.39
CA GLU A 473 -103.17 -78.17 0.28
C GLU A 473 -101.77 -78.77 0.06
N PHE A 474 -101.66 -80.11 0.12
CA PHE A 474 -100.44 -80.79 -0.22
C PHE A 474 -100.08 -80.60 -1.69
N LYS A 475 -101.04 -80.76 -2.62
CA LYS A 475 -100.78 -80.54 -4.05
C LYS A 475 -100.25 -79.16 -4.32
N GLU A 476 -100.84 -78.14 -3.71
CA GLU A 476 -100.36 -76.76 -3.83
C GLU A 476 -98.95 -76.58 -3.25
N SER A 477 -98.70 -77.09 -2.05
CA SER A 477 -97.39 -77.00 -1.39
C SER A 477 -96.30 -77.73 -2.19
N ASN A 478 -96.61 -78.94 -2.65
CA ASN A 478 -95.73 -79.77 -3.45
C ASN A 478 -95.46 -79.11 -4.81
N PHE A 479 -96.48 -78.53 -5.45
CA PHE A 479 -96.34 -77.79 -6.70
C PHE A 479 -95.46 -76.54 -6.55
N ASN A 480 -95.61 -75.79 -5.45
CA ASN A 480 -94.79 -74.62 -5.16
C ASN A 480 -93.32 -74.98 -4.91
N MET A 481 -93.06 -76.09 -4.22
CA MET A 481 -91.70 -76.62 -4.09
C MET A 481 -91.13 -77.03 -5.44
N LEU A 482 -91.88 -77.79 -6.25
CA LEU A 482 -91.45 -78.21 -7.57
C LEU A 482 -91.06 -77.02 -8.45
N LYS A 483 -91.83 -75.93 -8.46
CA LYS A 483 -91.47 -74.70 -9.20
C LYS A 483 -90.07 -74.17 -8.88
N SER A 484 -89.59 -74.37 -7.64
CA SER A 484 -88.29 -73.88 -7.20
C SER A 484 -87.12 -74.80 -7.54
N LEU A 485 -87.42 -76.06 -7.89
CA LEU A 485 -86.42 -77.06 -8.24
C LEU A 485 -86.17 -77.06 -9.75
N SER A 486 -84.93 -77.38 -10.14
CA SER A 486 -84.58 -77.64 -11.54
C SER A 486 -85.27 -78.92 -12.06
N PRO A 487 -85.38 -79.10 -13.38
CA PRO A 487 -86.01 -80.30 -13.96
C PRO A 487 -85.43 -81.62 -13.43
N SER A 488 -84.11 -81.71 -13.23
CA SER A 488 -83.44 -82.89 -12.67
C SER A 488 -83.76 -83.11 -11.18
N GLU A 489 -83.79 -82.04 -10.38
CA GLU A 489 -84.10 -82.11 -8.95
C GLU A 489 -85.56 -82.50 -8.70
N ARG A 490 -86.49 -82.06 -9.55
CA ARG A 490 -87.91 -82.42 -9.45
C ARG A 490 -88.14 -83.93 -9.56
N VAL A 491 -87.41 -84.61 -10.43
CA VAL A 491 -87.55 -86.07 -10.60
C VAL A 491 -87.21 -86.78 -9.30
N TYR A 492 -86.09 -86.42 -8.68
CA TYR A 492 -85.65 -87.00 -7.41
C TYR A 492 -86.59 -86.63 -6.26
N TYR A 493 -87.00 -85.36 -6.18
CA TYR A 493 -87.95 -84.90 -5.17
C TYR A 493 -89.30 -85.63 -5.28
N MET A 494 -89.85 -85.78 -6.49
CA MET A 494 -91.12 -86.50 -6.71
C MET A 494 -91.03 -87.98 -6.33
N TYR A 495 -89.89 -88.61 -6.56
CA TYR A 495 -89.64 -89.98 -6.11
C TYR A 495 -89.69 -90.06 -4.57
N ASN A 496 -88.96 -89.18 -3.88
CA ASN A 496 -88.92 -89.16 -2.41
C ASN A 496 -90.28 -88.83 -1.78
N ILE A 497 -91.05 -87.94 -2.39
CA ILE A 497 -92.40 -87.61 -1.94
C ILE A 497 -93.31 -88.83 -2.02
N ARG A 498 -93.27 -89.59 -3.13
CA ARG A 498 -94.05 -90.82 -3.28
C ARG A 498 -93.66 -91.87 -2.24
N GLU A 499 -92.35 -92.11 -2.08
CA GLU A 499 -91.82 -93.01 -1.06
C GLU A 499 -92.24 -92.61 0.36
N ARG A 500 -92.32 -91.31 0.63
CA ARG A 500 -92.74 -90.83 1.94
C ARG A 500 -94.25 -90.97 2.15
N LEU A 501 -95.07 -90.60 1.18
CA LEU A 501 -96.53 -90.80 1.26
C LEU A 501 -96.88 -92.29 1.44
N ALA A 502 -96.19 -93.18 0.73
CA ALA A 502 -96.35 -94.63 0.88
C ALA A 502 -95.99 -95.11 2.30
N ARG A 503 -94.89 -94.64 2.88
CA ARG A 503 -94.49 -94.95 4.26
C ARG A 503 -95.50 -94.47 5.30
N GLU A 504 -96.12 -93.32 5.07
CA GLU A 504 -97.14 -92.76 5.96
C GLU A 504 -98.52 -93.46 5.80
N GLY A 505 -98.62 -94.48 4.96
CA GLY A 505 -99.85 -95.25 4.75
C GLY A 505 -100.89 -94.55 3.88
N VAL A 506 -100.50 -93.51 3.15
CA VAL A 506 -101.38 -92.76 2.23
C VAL A 506 -101.30 -93.39 0.85
N ASP A 507 -102.29 -94.22 0.49
CA ASP A 507 -102.37 -94.82 -0.83
C ASP A 507 -102.84 -93.82 -1.89
N VAL A 508 -101.93 -93.45 -2.77
CA VAL A 508 -102.14 -92.52 -3.90
C VAL A 508 -102.17 -93.25 -5.25
N SER A 509 -102.27 -94.58 -5.25
CA SER A 509 -102.25 -95.41 -6.47
C SER A 509 -103.41 -95.11 -7.44
N GLY A 510 -104.54 -94.59 -6.93
CA GLY A 510 -105.69 -94.16 -7.74
C GLY A 510 -105.74 -92.66 -8.11
N GLU A 511 -105.08 -91.77 -7.37
CA GLU A 511 -105.14 -90.31 -7.57
C GLU A 511 -103.79 -89.74 -8.02
N LYS A 512 -103.74 -89.12 -9.21
CA LYS A 512 -102.50 -88.50 -9.72
C LYS A 512 -102.09 -87.29 -8.86
N ILE A 513 -100.93 -87.38 -8.19
CA ILE A 513 -100.29 -86.31 -7.39
C ILE A 513 -100.06 -85.03 -8.21
N LEU A 514 -99.81 -85.16 -9.51
CA LEU A 514 -99.77 -84.05 -10.46
C LEU A 514 -100.73 -84.35 -11.61
N ASN A 515 -101.57 -83.39 -11.96
CA ASN A 515 -102.40 -83.51 -13.15
C ASN A 515 -101.61 -83.01 -14.40
N ARG A 516 -102.15 -83.25 -15.61
CA ARG A 516 -101.51 -82.80 -16.86
C ARG A 516 -101.29 -81.27 -16.89
N THR A 517 -102.17 -80.51 -16.25
CA THR A 517 -102.09 -79.05 -16.16
C THR A 517 -100.92 -78.60 -15.29
N ASP A 518 -100.65 -79.31 -14.19
CA ASP A 518 -99.52 -79.04 -13.29
C ASP A 518 -98.20 -79.31 -14.00
N SER A 519 -98.10 -80.42 -14.75
CA SER A 519 -96.94 -80.71 -15.58
C SER A 519 -96.69 -79.62 -16.62
N LEU A 520 -97.74 -79.13 -17.28
CA LEU A 520 -97.62 -78.04 -18.25
C LEU A 520 -97.13 -76.74 -17.58
N LYS A 521 -97.68 -76.38 -16.42
CA LYS A 521 -97.27 -75.18 -15.67
C LYS A 521 -95.80 -75.26 -15.24
N LEU A 522 -95.32 -76.45 -14.85
CA LEU A 522 -93.91 -76.68 -14.52
C LEU A 522 -93.01 -76.51 -15.75
N SER A 523 -93.40 -77.06 -16.91
CA SER A 523 -92.67 -76.87 -18.17
C SER A 523 -92.64 -75.41 -18.64
N VAL A 524 -93.73 -74.66 -18.47
CA VAL A 524 -93.76 -73.22 -18.75
C VAL A 524 -92.84 -72.45 -17.80
N SER A 525 -92.82 -72.81 -16.51
CA SER A 525 -91.90 -72.24 -15.52
C SER A 525 -90.44 -72.48 -15.92
N ASP A 526 -90.11 -73.67 -16.44
CA ASP A 526 -88.76 -74.01 -16.91
C ASP A 526 -88.34 -73.22 -18.15
N ALA A 527 -89.27 -73.05 -19.10
CA ALA A 527 -89.04 -72.24 -20.29
C ALA A 527 -88.80 -70.77 -19.90
N TYR A 528 -89.59 -70.23 -18.96
CA TYR A 528 -89.43 -68.87 -18.44
C TYR A 528 -88.07 -68.67 -17.74
N HIS A 529 -87.67 -69.60 -16.87
CA HIS A 529 -86.37 -69.51 -16.18
C HIS A 529 -85.18 -69.67 -17.14
N SER A 530 -85.30 -70.53 -18.15
CA SER A 530 -84.28 -70.69 -19.19
C SER A 530 -84.12 -69.44 -20.05
N LEU A 531 -85.23 -68.78 -20.42
CA LEU A 531 -85.22 -67.50 -21.12
C LEU A 531 -84.58 -66.38 -20.27
N LYS A 532 -84.89 -66.33 -18.96
CA LYS A 532 -84.28 -65.35 -18.04
C LYS A 532 -82.75 -65.51 -17.95
N LYS A 533 -82.24 -66.75 -17.92
CA LYS A 533 -80.79 -67.04 -17.99
C LYS A 533 -80.15 -66.64 -19.33
N PHE A 534 -80.90 -66.71 -20.43
CA PHE A 534 -80.43 -66.30 -21.76
C PHE A 534 -80.37 -64.77 -21.90
N VAL A 535 -81.37 -64.06 -21.36
CA VAL A 535 -81.43 -62.59 -21.38
C VAL A 535 -80.39 -61.97 -20.44
N SER A 536 -80.07 -62.60 -19.30
CA SER A 536 -79.04 -62.09 -18.38
C SER A 536 -77.60 -62.23 -18.92
N LYS A 537 -77.36 -63.10 -19.91
CA LYS A 537 -76.04 -63.25 -20.57
C LYS A 537 -75.82 -62.28 -21.73
N ARG A 538 -76.83 -61.51 -22.15
CA ARG A 538 -76.69 -60.42 -23.14
C ARG A 538 -76.77 -59.06 -22.44
N LYS A 539 -75.77 -58.74 -21.62
CA LYS A 539 -75.39 -57.33 -21.42
C LYS A 539 -74.42 -56.95 -22.54
N PRO A 540 -74.67 -55.88 -23.31
CA PRO A 540 -73.77 -55.45 -24.37
C PRO A 540 -72.46 -54.95 -23.76
N VAL A 541 -71.35 -55.49 -24.25
CA VAL A 541 -70.01 -54.92 -24.10
C VAL A 541 -70.05 -53.51 -24.68
N VAL A 542 -70.02 -52.50 -23.81
CA VAL A 542 -69.78 -51.12 -24.23
C VAL A 542 -68.34 -51.07 -24.73
N LYS A 543 -68.18 -50.94 -26.04
CA LYS A 543 -66.90 -50.67 -26.69
C LYS A 543 -66.40 -49.31 -26.21
N GLU A 544 -65.29 -49.31 -25.48
CA GLU A 544 -64.44 -48.14 -25.32
C GLU A 544 -64.00 -47.66 -26.71
N THR A 545 -64.29 -46.40 -26.98
CA THR A 545 -63.79 -45.68 -28.15
C THR A 545 -62.35 -45.27 -27.85
N LYS A 546 -61.41 -45.78 -28.66
CA LYS A 546 -60.02 -45.30 -28.68
C LYS A 546 -59.99 -43.79 -29.01
N PRO A 547 -59.13 -43.00 -28.36
CA PRO A 547 -58.91 -41.61 -28.75
C PRO A 547 -58.23 -41.55 -30.12
N LYS A 548 -58.69 -40.63 -30.97
CA LYS A 548 -58.03 -40.28 -32.24
C LYS A 548 -56.91 -39.28 -31.95
N ASN A 549 -55.72 -39.61 -32.46
CA ASN A 549 -54.54 -38.79 -32.79
C ASN A 549 -54.27 -37.53 -31.98
#